data_AF-A0A383AGN0-F1
#
_entry.id   AF-A0A383AGN0-F1
#
_cell.length_a   1.000
_cell.length_b   1.000
_cell.length_c   1.000
_cell.angle_alpha   90.00
_cell.angle_beta   90.00
_cell.angle_gamma   90.00
#
_symmetry.space_group_name_H-M   'P 1'
#
loop_
_entity.id
_entity.type
_entity.pdbx_description
1 polymer ?
#
loop_
_entity_poly.entity_id
_entity_poly.type
_entity_poly.pdbx_seq_one_letter_code
_entity_poly.pdbx_strand_id
1 'polypeptide(L)'
;NIAVFIGDSYTKRKITKDFWKLGLAARVLDGLNILNTLSKHKNIDKDKVGITGYSYGGMVAFFTAYPKLLDLVTNGKSFAAYMPVYPGCDVVFKDMKLVNKPMLMLHAELDDYAPTIDCINYVKKLQEHGNSVELKIYKGAYHGFIKIMKKQYLESVGNFRNCKPGYVDEEGYWFYNNKSWKNMTELETVSAIYKECGAQGVTIGGTAEQQHQAITDTVNFFKKHLNFK
;
A
#
# COMPACT_ATOMS: atom_id res chain seq x y z
N ASN A 1 0.61 -9.56 -24.30
CA ASN A 1 0.03 -8.21 -24.06
C ASN A 1 -0.39 -8.06 -22.61
N ILE A 2 -0.15 -6.89 -22.01
CA ILE A 2 -0.59 -6.54 -20.65
C ILE A 2 -1.76 -5.57 -20.78
N ALA A 3 -2.89 -5.88 -20.14
CA ALA A 3 -3.95 -4.91 -19.92
C ALA A 3 -3.69 -4.20 -18.59
N VAL A 4 -3.90 -2.88 -18.56
CA VAL A 4 -3.81 -2.08 -17.33
C VAL A 4 -5.21 -1.57 -17.02
N PHE A 5 -5.67 -1.84 -15.80
CA PHE A 5 -6.91 -1.29 -15.26
C PHE A 5 -6.54 -0.28 -14.16
N ILE A 6 -7.02 0.96 -14.28
CA ILE A 6 -6.81 1.99 -13.27
C ILE A 6 -8.06 2.05 -12.39
N GLY A 7 -7.90 1.65 -11.12
CA GLY A 7 -8.97 1.76 -10.13
C GLY A 7 -9.25 3.22 -9.75
N ASP A 8 -10.51 3.63 -9.84
CA ASP A 8 -10.96 4.97 -9.44
C ASP A 8 -11.95 4.87 -8.29
N SER A 9 -11.43 5.09 -7.08
CA SER A 9 -12.21 5.11 -5.84
C SER A 9 -13.01 6.40 -5.62
N TYR A 10 -12.86 7.43 -6.46
CA TYR A 10 -13.30 8.79 -6.12
C TYR A 10 -14.41 9.32 -7.00
N THR A 11 -14.30 9.20 -8.33
CA THR A 11 -15.18 9.93 -9.25
C THR A 11 -16.65 9.58 -9.05
N LYS A 12 -16.97 8.28 -8.91
CA LYS A 12 -18.35 7.82 -8.67
C LYS A 12 -18.87 8.18 -7.28
N ARG A 13 -17.99 8.46 -6.32
CA ARG A 13 -18.32 8.99 -4.99
C ARG A 13 -18.39 10.53 -4.97
N LYS A 14 -18.17 11.19 -6.11
CA LYS A 14 -18.10 12.66 -6.25
C LYS A 14 -17.05 13.32 -5.35
N ILE A 15 -15.97 12.60 -5.03
CA ILE A 15 -14.85 13.12 -4.26
C ILE A 15 -13.88 13.79 -5.23
N THR A 16 -13.81 15.12 -5.20
CA THR A 16 -12.95 15.93 -6.08
C THR A 16 -11.82 16.65 -5.34
N LYS A 17 -11.86 16.62 -3.99
CA LYS A 17 -10.87 17.19 -3.07
C LYS A 17 -10.86 16.36 -1.78
N ASP A 18 -9.91 16.63 -0.90
CA ASP A 18 -9.78 15.92 0.39
C ASP A 18 -9.72 14.40 0.24
N PHE A 19 -8.99 13.91 -0.78
CA PHE A 19 -8.89 12.49 -1.11
C PHE A 19 -8.47 11.60 0.08
N TRP A 20 -7.74 12.17 1.03
CA TRP A 20 -7.30 11.53 2.27
C TRP A 20 -8.46 11.15 3.20
N LYS A 21 -9.65 11.76 3.07
CA LYS A 21 -10.84 11.43 3.86
C LYS A 21 -11.48 10.09 3.47
N LEU A 22 -11.20 9.59 2.26
CA LEU A 22 -11.61 8.24 1.89
C LEU A 22 -10.59 7.25 2.45
N GLY A 23 -11.01 6.58 3.52
CA GLY A 23 -10.18 5.65 4.29
C GLY A 23 -9.68 4.43 3.52
N LEU A 24 -8.72 3.76 4.13
CA LEU A 24 -8.03 2.58 3.62
C LEU A 24 -9.01 1.43 3.43
N ALA A 25 -9.92 1.20 4.37
CA ALA A 25 -10.87 0.09 4.28
C ALA A 25 -11.74 0.19 3.01
N ALA A 26 -12.26 1.39 2.71
CA ALA A 26 -13.07 1.62 1.52
C ALA A 26 -12.30 1.40 0.21
N ARG A 27 -11.03 1.83 0.16
CA ARG A 27 -10.19 1.67 -1.04
C ARG A 27 -9.65 0.25 -1.21
N VAL A 28 -9.38 -0.46 -0.11
CA VAL A 28 -9.04 -1.89 -0.13
C VAL A 28 -10.23 -2.70 -0.64
N LEU A 29 -11.44 -2.39 -0.19
CA LEU A 29 -12.67 -2.99 -0.71
C LEU A 29 -12.82 -2.74 -2.22
N ASP A 30 -12.54 -1.53 -2.70
CA ASP A 30 -12.55 -1.24 -4.14
C ASP A 30 -11.51 -2.10 -4.89
N GLY A 31 -10.28 -2.21 -4.37
CA GLY A 31 -9.22 -3.05 -4.96
C GLY A 31 -9.60 -4.52 -5.07
N LEU A 32 -10.24 -5.08 -4.04
CA LEU A 32 -10.75 -6.45 -4.03
C LEU A 32 -11.93 -6.64 -4.99
N ASN A 33 -12.82 -5.65 -5.11
CA ASN A 33 -13.91 -5.68 -6.09
C ASN A 33 -13.43 -5.56 -7.54
N ILE A 34 -12.32 -4.84 -7.77
CA ILE A 34 -11.64 -4.82 -9.07
C ILE A 34 -11.16 -6.23 -9.42
N LEU A 35 -10.55 -6.97 -8.48
CA LEU A 35 -10.15 -8.37 -8.71
C LEU A 35 -11.36 -9.21 -9.14
N ASN A 36 -12.48 -9.14 -8.41
CA ASN A 36 -13.71 -9.86 -8.77
C ASN A 36 -14.22 -9.52 -10.18
N THR A 37 -14.11 -8.26 -10.59
CA THR A 37 -14.54 -7.79 -11.91
C THR A 37 -13.61 -8.31 -13.00
N LEU A 38 -12.29 -8.14 -12.82
CA LEU A 38 -11.28 -8.60 -13.77
C LEU A 38 -11.30 -10.12 -13.94
N SER A 39 -11.48 -10.88 -12.86
CA SER A 39 -11.57 -12.35 -12.92
C SER A 39 -12.77 -12.88 -13.72
N LYS A 40 -13.78 -12.03 -14.00
CA LYS A 40 -14.96 -12.38 -14.82
C LYS A 40 -14.87 -11.83 -16.24
N HIS A 41 -13.87 -11.01 -16.53
CA HIS A 41 -13.77 -10.34 -17.82
C HIS A 41 -13.20 -11.30 -18.88
N LYS A 42 -13.93 -11.51 -19.98
CA LYS A 42 -13.61 -12.51 -21.02
C LYS A 42 -12.21 -12.41 -21.64
N ASN A 43 -11.59 -11.23 -21.60
CA ASN A 43 -10.26 -10.99 -22.18
C ASN A 43 -9.13 -11.01 -21.12
N ILE A 44 -9.44 -11.34 -19.86
CA ILE A 44 -8.47 -11.35 -18.77
C ILE A 44 -8.33 -12.78 -18.26
N ASP A 45 -7.08 -13.27 -18.23
CA ASP A 45 -6.76 -14.48 -17.50
C ASP A 45 -6.83 -14.18 -15.99
N LYS A 46 -7.85 -14.73 -15.34
CA LYS A 46 -8.14 -14.51 -13.92
C LYS A 46 -6.99 -14.92 -13.00
N ASP A 47 -6.12 -15.83 -13.44
CA ASP A 47 -5.01 -16.37 -12.66
C ASP A 47 -3.71 -15.56 -12.89
N LYS A 48 -3.77 -14.51 -13.73
CA LYS A 48 -2.64 -13.64 -14.11
C LYS A 48 -2.94 -12.16 -13.89
N VAL A 49 -3.70 -11.83 -12.84
CA VAL A 49 -3.96 -10.44 -12.43
C VAL A 49 -2.97 -10.04 -11.34
N GLY A 50 -2.13 -9.04 -11.59
CA GLY A 50 -1.28 -8.42 -10.57
C GLY A 50 -1.86 -7.11 -10.04
N ILE A 51 -1.40 -6.67 -8.87
CA ILE A 51 -1.77 -5.37 -8.29
C ILE A 51 -0.52 -4.55 -7.94
N THR A 52 -0.57 -3.26 -8.24
CA THR A 52 0.38 -2.26 -7.75
C THR A 52 -0.35 -0.99 -7.36
N GLY A 53 0.26 -0.20 -6.49
CA GLY A 53 -0.19 1.12 -6.12
C GLY A 53 0.90 1.88 -5.39
N TYR A 54 0.69 3.18 -5.26
CA TYR A 54 1.70 4.13 -4.83
C TYR A 54 1.23 4.90 -3.57
N SER A 55 2.10 5.08 -2.57
CA SER A 55 1.77 5.72 -1.29
C SER A 55 0.56 5.04 -0.64
N TYR A 56 -0.54 5.77 -0.46
CA TYR A 56 -1.81 5.22 0.01
C TYR A 56 -2.33 4.08 -0.88
N GLY A 57 -2.12 4.16 -2.20
CA GLY A 57 -2.42 3.05 -3.12
C GLY A 57 -1.48 1.86 -2.93
N GLY A 58 -0.26 2.08 -2.43
CA GLY A 58 0.67 1.04 -2.03
C GLY A 58 0.14 0.28 -0.83
N MET A 59 -0.43 1.00 0.16
CA MET A 59 -1.14 0.36 1.28
C MET A 59 -2.33 -0.46 0.78
N VAL A 60 -3.12 0.06 -0.17
CA VAL A 60 -4.23 -0.69 -0.79
C VAL A 60 -3.74 -1.99 -1.44
N ALA A 61 -2.70 -1.92 -2.29
CA ALA A 61 -2.12 -3.09 -2.93
C ALA A 61 -1.63 -4.10 -1.89
N PHE A 62 -0.93 -3.63 -0.85
CA PHE A 62 -0.44 -4.47 0.22
C PHE A 62 -1.56 -5.15 1.03
N PHE A 63 -2.58 -4.41 1.44
CA PHE A 63 -3.68 -4.92 2.25
C PHE A 63 -4.57 -5.92 1.50
N THR A 64 -4.60 -5.90 0.17
CA THR A 64 -5.31 -6.93 -0.61
C THR A 64 -4.62 -8.31 -0.56
N ALA A 65 -3.49 -8.45 0.13
CA ALA A 65 -2.81 -9.73 0.33
C ALA A 65 -3.24 -10.48 1.60
N TYR A 66 -4.07 -9.88 2.47
CA TYR A 66 -4.51 -10.54 3.70
C TYR A 66 -5.63 -11.57 3.43
N PRO A 67 -5.46 -12.85 3.83
CA PRO A 67 -6.43 -13.91 3.54
C PRO A 67 -7.85 -13.63 4.05
N LYS A 68 -8.00 -13.09 5.27
CA LYS A 68 -9.31 -12.76 5.84
C LYS A 68 -10.13 -11.82 4.94
N LEU A 69 -9.48 -10.81 4.34
CA LEU A 69 -10.15 -9.87 3.44
C LEU A 69 -10.54 -10.53 2.11
N LEU A 70 -9.70 -11.43 1.61
CA LEU A 70 -9.96 -12.17 0.37
C LEU A 70 -11.13 -13.15 0.55
N ASP A 71 -11.17 -13.86 1.66
CA ASP A 71 -12.28 -14.77 1.98
C ASP A 71 -13.60 -14.01 2.04
N LEU A 72 -13.62 -12.84 2.69
CA LEU A 72 -14.80 -12.00 2.84
C LEU A 72 -15.30 -11.36 1.53
N VAL A 73 -14.39 -10.89 0.66
CA VAL A 73 -14.77 -10.05 -0.48
C VAL A 73 -14.69 -10.79 -1.81
N THR A 74 -13.67 -11.63 -2.00
CA THR A 74 -13.38 -12.26 -3.30
C THR A 74 -13.67 -13.75 -3.34
N ASN A 75 -14.20 -14.33 -2.26
CA ASN A 75 -14.33 -15.77 -2.07
C ASN A 75 -12.97 -16.48 -2.22
N GLY A 76 -11.94 -15.93 -1.56
CA GLY A 76 -10.58 -16.49 -1.51
C GLY A 76 -9.73 -16.28 -2.78
N LYS A 77 -10.26 -15.63 -3.83
CA LYS A 77 -9.45 -15.30 -5.01
C LYS A 77 -8.41 -14.24 -4.65
N SER A 78 -7.16 -14.45 -5.02
CA SER A 78 -6.06 -13.51 -4.78
C SER A 78 -5.50 -12.95 -6.09
N PHE A 79 -4.75 -11.85 -6.00
CA PHE A 79 -3.87 -11.46 -7.10
C PHE A 79 -2.75 -12.49 -7.25
N ALA A 80 -2.18 -12.57 -8.45
CA ALA A 80 -1.07 -13.45 -8.78
C ALA A 80 0.29 -12.88 -8.33
N ALA A 81 0.39 -11.55 -8.23
CA ALA A 81 1.60 -10.84 -7.83
C ALA A 81 1.25 -9.46 -7.23
N TYR A 82 2.00 -9.04 -6.21
CA TYR A 82 1.77 -7.82 -5.45
C TYR A 82 2.99 -6.91 -5.49
N MET A 83 2.82 -5.65 -5.88
CA MET A 83 3.92 -4.69 -5.90
C MET A 83 3.52 -3.35 -5.27
N PRO A 84 3.45 -3.27 -3.93
CA PRO A 84 3.22 -2.01 -3.25
C PRO A 84 4.45 -1.09 -3.37
N VAL A 85 4.22 0.19 -3.64
CA VAL A 85 5.29 1.16 -3.88
C VAL A 85 5.18 2.30 -2.86
N TYR A 86 6.20 2.41 -1.99
CA TYR A 86 6.31 3.28 -0.81
C TYR A 86 5.03 3.35 0.04
N PRO A 87 4.47 2.19 0.48
CA PRO A 87 3.31 2.19 1.37
C PRO A 87 3.68 2.72 2.77
N GLY A 88 2.68 3.18 3.52
CA GLY A 88 2.81 3.21 4.99
C GLY A 88 2.84 1.80 5.55
N CYS A 89 3.77 1.52 6.46
CA CYS A 89 3.87 0.26 7.20
C CYS A 89 3.71 0.45 8.72
N ASP A 90 3.23 1.63 9.13
CA ASP A 90 2.97 2.00 10.51
C ASP A 90 1.65 1.44 11.04
N VAL A 91 0.70 1.11 10.16
CA VAL A 91 -0.53 0.38 10.50
C VAL A 91 -0.70 -0.83 9.57
N VAL A 92 -0.74 -2.02 10.15
CA VAL A 92 -0.78 -3.31 9.45
C VAL A 92 -1.62 -4.31 10.24
N PHE A 93 -2.08 -5.43 9.68
CA PHE A 93 -2.81 -6.40 10.51
C PHE A 93 -1.91 -7.05 11.55
N LYS A 94 -2.49 -7.30 12.73
CA LYS A 94 -1.84 -8.06 13.82
C LYS A 94 -1.49 -9.48 13.40
N ASP A 95 -2.37 -10.10 12.62
CA ASP A 95 -2.09 -11.39 11.97
C ASP A 95 -1.09 -11.17 10.83
N MET A 96 0.11 -11.75 11.00
CA MET A 96 1.21 -11.60 10.05
C MET A 96 1.15 -12.61 8.91
N LYS A 97 -0.04 -13.14 8.58
CA LYS A 97 -0.24 -14.07 7.48
C LYS A 97 -0.70 -13.35 6.22
N LEU A 98 0.06 -13.49 5.14
CA LEU A 98 -0.29 -13.08 3.80
C LEU A 98 -0.62 -14.30 2.94
N VAL A 99 -1.27 -14.06 1.79
CA VAL A 99 -1.35 -15.09 0.76
C VAL A 99 0.04 -15.48 0.28
N ASN A 100 0.22 -16.77 -0.01
CA ASN A 100 1.47 -17.27 -0.56
C ASN A 100 1.60 -16.93 -2.05
N LYS A 101 1.90 -15.65 -2.33
CA LYS A 101 2.08 -15.08 -3.67
C LYS A 101 3.30 -14.15 -3.66
N PRO A 102 4.00 -14.00 -4.81
CA PRO A 102 5.12 -13.08 -4.92
C PRO A 102 4.74 -11.65 -4.53
N MET A 103 5.52 -11.05 -3.63
CA MET A 103 5.40 -9.65 -3.29
C MET A 103 6.77 -8.95 -3.34
N LEU A 104 6.84 -7.87 -4.12
CA LEU A 104 8.00 -6.97 -4.16
C LEU A 104 7.56 -5.57 -3.70
N MET A 105 7.96 -5.19 -2.50
CA MET A 105 7.78 -3.84 -1.99
C MET A 105 8.93 -2.95 -2.45
N LEU A 106 8.61 -1.81 -3.07
CA LEU A 106 9.59 -0.80 -3.45
C LEU A 106 9.51 0.36 -2.46
N HIS A 107 10.65 0.87 -1.95
CA HIS A 107 10.64 1.97 -0.99
C HIS A 107 11.78 2.96 -1.21
N ALA A 108 11.55 4.24 -0.89
CA ALA A 108 12.59 5.26 -0.87
C ALA A 108 13.49 5.13 0.38
N GLU A 109 14.79 5.42 0.30
CA GLU A 109 15.69 5.41 1.47
C GLU A 109 15.39 6.55 2.46
N LEU A 110 15.11 7.75 1.94
CA LEU A 110 14.95 8.99 2.70
C LEU A 110 13.48 9.41 2.83
N ASP A 111 12.57 8.44 2.85
CA ASP A 111 11.13 8.71 2.99
C ASP A 111 10.83 9.16 4.43
N ASP A 112 10.44 10.42 4.59
CA ASP A 112 10.02 11.01 5.87
C ASP A 112 8.49 11.18 5.96
N TYR A 113 7.75 10.74 4.93
CA TYR A 113 6.29 10.73 4.90
C TYR A 113 5.74 9.38 5.37
N ALA A 114 6.24 8.30 4.77
CA ALA A 114 6.03 6.92 5.19
C ALA A 114 7.41 6.37 5.58
N PRO A 115 7.83 6.48 6.85
CA PRO A 115 9.20 6.16 7.24
C PRO A 115 9.63 4.76 6.82
N THR A 116 10.69 4.69 6.01
CA THR A 116 11.20 3.43 5.44
C THR A 116 11.53 2.39 6.50
N ILE A 117 11.96 2.84 7.68
CA ILE A 117 12.28 1.98 8.82
C ILE A 117 11.09 1.14 9.26
N ASP A 118 9.86 1.64 9.15
CA ASP A 118 8.65 0.89 9.51
C ASP A 118 8.47 -0.29 8.56
N CYS A 119 8.67 -0.08 7.26
CA CYS A 119 8.60 -1.15 6.27
C CYS A 119 9.78 -2.13 6.37
N ILE A 120 11.00 -1.67 6.68
CA ILE A 120 12.14 -2.57 6.96
C ILE A 120 11.80 -3.52 8.11
N ASN A 121 11.33 -2.96 9.23
CA ASN A 121 11.00 -3.74 10.41
C ASN A 121 9.83 -4.69 10.16
N TYR A 122 8.81 -4.24 9.43
CA TYR A 122 7.64 -5.07 9.18
C TYR A 122 7.90 -6.18 8.16
N VAL A 123 8.61 -5.90 7.06
CA VAL A 123 8.99 -6.95 6.09
C VAL A 123 9.85 -8.01 6.75
N LYS A 124 10.80 -7.62 7.62
CA LYS A 124 11.57 -8.58 8.42
C LYS A 124 10.66 -9.50 9.25
N LYS A 125 9.68 -8.94 9.97
CA LYS A 125 8.71 -9.73 10.74
C LYS A 125 7.87 -10.65 9.84
N LEU A 126 7.42 -10.18 8.69
CA LEU A 126 6.69 -11.00 7.72
C LEU A 126 7.52 -12.20 7.24
N GLN A 127 8.80 -11.99 6.95
CA GLN A 127 9.72 -13.06 6.54
C GLN A 127 9.95 -14.06 7.69
N GLU A 128 10.11 -13.60 8.93
CA GLU A 128 10.19 -14.45 10.13
C GLU A 128 8.93 -15.32 10.33
N HIS A 129 7.77 -14.86 9.84
CA HIS A 129 6.50 -15.60 9.85
C HIS A 129 6.25 -16.40 8.55
N GLY A 130 7.27 -16.58 7.71
CA GLY A 130 7.22 -17.44 6.53
C GLY A 130 6.56 -16.81 5.29
N ASN A 131 6.35 -15.50 5.26
CA ASN A 131 5.80 -14.82 4.09
C ASN A 131 6.89 -14.53 3.04
N SER A 132 6.54 -14.69 1.76
CA SER A 132 7.41 -14.35 0.64
C SER A 132 7.26 -12.87 0.26
N VAL A 133 7.95 -12.00 0.99
CA VAL A 133 7.98 -10.55 0.73
C VAL A 133 9.42 -10.09 0.55
N GLU A 134 9.70 -9.47 -0.59
CA GLU A 134 10.96 -8.79 -0.88
C GLU A 134 10.79 -7.28 -0.67
N LEU A 135 11.83 -6.62 -0.14
CA LEU A 135 11.89 -5.16 -0.01
C LEU A 135 13.10 -4.64 -0.78
N LYS A 136 12.85 -3.75 -1.74
CA LYS A 136 13.88 -3.03 -2.49
C LYS A 136 13.88 -1.56 -2.10
N ILE A 137 15.01 -1.10 -1.56
CA ILE A 137 15.21 0.30 -1.16
C ILE A 137 15.95 1.06 -2.26
N TYR A 138 15.43 2.21 -2.67
CA TYR A 138 16.03 3.11 -3.64
C TYR A 138 16.90 4.14 -2.92
N LYS A 139 18.21 4.05 -3.13
CA LYS A 139 19.19 4.92 -2.50
C LYS A 139 18.97 6.40 -2.88
N GLY A 140 19.05 7.29 -1.89
CA GLY A 140 18.87 8.73 -2.02
C GLY A 140 17.48 9.16 -2.50
N ALA A 141 16.51 8.25 -2.55
CA ALA A 141 15.15 8.53 -2.98
C ALA A 141 14.31 9.09 -1.83
N TYR A 142 13.37 9.98 -2.14
CA TYR A 142 12.37 10.52 -1.23
C TYR A 142 10.97 10.01 -1.60
N HIS A 143 9.96 10.33 -0.80
CA HIS A 143 8.59 9.94 -1.11
C HIS A 143 8.19 10.44 -2.51
N GLY A 144 7.56 9.56 -3.31
CA GLY A 144 7.16 9.90 -4.68
C GLY A 144 8.29 9.89 -5.72
N PHE A 145 9.43 9.24 -5.46
CA PHE A 145 10.60 9.15 -6.37
C PHE A 145 10.33 8.68 -7.80
N ILE A 146 9.16 8.10 -8.05
CA ILE A 146 8.68 7.74 -9.40
C ILE A 146 8.35 8.96 -10.27
N LYS A 147 8.33 10.17 -9.70
CA LYS A 147 8.13 11.43 -10.44
C LYS A 147 9.45 12.15 -10.56
N ILE A 148 9.82 12.53 -11.79
CA ILE A 148 10.99 13.38 -12.02
C ILE A 148 10.66 14.79 -11.54
N MET A 149 11.19 15.15 -10.38
CA MET A 149 10.99 16.47 -9.79
C MET A 149 12.11 16.81 -8.82
N LYS A 150 12.39 18.12 -8.70
CA LYS A 150 13.29 18.61 -7.66
C LYS A 150 12.74 18.25 -6.28
N LYS A 151 13.66 18.00 -5.34
CA LYS A 151 13.33 17.82 -3.94
C LYS A 151 12.52 19.03 -3.46
N GLN A 152 11.39 18.78 -2.82
CA GLN A 152 10.52 19.79 -2.26
C GLN A 152 10.09 19.39 -0.85
N TYR A 153 10.15 20.35 0.07
CA TYR A 153 9.58 20.21 1.40
C TYR A 153 8.15 20.77 1.40
N LEU A 154 7.19 19.98 1.89
CA LEU A 154 5.78 20.30 1.95
C LEU A 154 5.37 20.46 3.41
N GLU A 155 5.48 21.69 3.93
CA GLU A 155 5.26 22.01 5.34
C GLU A 155 3.85 21.64 5.82
N SER A 156 2.81 21.86 5.01
CA SER A 156 1.42 21.67 5.43
C SER A 156 0.93 20.21 5.40
N VAL A 157 1.75 19.25 4.96
CA VAL A 157 1.34 17.85 4.81
C VAL A 157 1.56 17.11 6.12
N GLY A 158 0.48 16.51 6.64
CA GLY A 158 0.51 15.69 7.84
C GLY A 158 1.11 14.30 7.58
N ASN A 159 1.82 13.77 8.57
CA ASN A 159 2.41 12.43 8.59
C ASN A 159 2.35 11.83 10.01
N PHE A 160 2.61 10.53 10.11
CA PHE A 160 2.56 9.76 11.35
C PHE A 160 3.95 9.36 11.85
N ARG A 161 5.04 10.03 11.41
CA ARG A 161 6.43 9.59 11.70
C ARG A 161 6.81 9.58 13.18
N ASN A 162 6.09 10.32 14.02
CA ASN A 162 6.30 10.34 15.46
C ASN A 162 5.38 9.36 16.21
N CYS A 163 4.45 8.70 15.50
CA CYS A 163 3.61 7.67 16.06
C CYS A 163 4.38 6.35 16.12
N LYS A 164 4.23 5.61 17.22
CA LYS A 164 4.70 4.22 17.25
C LYS A 164 3.83 3.37 16.32
N PRO A 165 4.41 2.49 15.50
CA PRO A 165 3.63 1.61 14.65
C PRO A 165 2.57 0.84 15.45
N GLY A 166 1.35 0.89 14.96
CA GLY A 166 0.19 0.19 15.47
C GLY A 166 -0.18 -1.02 14.62
N TYR A 167 -1.38 -1.53 14.86
CA TYR A 167 -1.93 -2.62 14.06
C TYR A 167 -3.46 -2.56 13.97
N VAL A 168 -4.03 -3.26 13.00
CA VAL A 168 -5.45 -3.57 12.92
C VAL A 168 -5.66 -4.96 13.52
N ASP A 169 -6.56 -5.07 14.50
CA ASP A 169 -6.93 -6.35 15.10
C ASP A 169 -7.86 -7.17 14.20
N GLU A 170 -8.26 -8.34 14.67
CA GLU A 170 -9.07 -9.27 13.90
C GLU A 170 -10.53 -8.84 13.74
N GLU A 171 -10.99 -7.94 14.60
CA GLU A 171 -12.28 -7.27 14.52
C GLU A 171 -12.25 -6.02 13.63
N GLY A 172 -11.07 -5.60 13.17
CA GLY A 172 -10.90 -4.44 12.29
C GLY A 172 -10.66 -3.12 13.01
N TYR A 173 -10.44 -3.13 14.32
CA TYR A 173 -10.12 -1.94 15.10
C TYR A 173 -8.63 -1.62 15.07
N TRP A 174 -8.32 -0.32 15.06
CA TRP A 174 -6.94 0.14 15.08
C TRP A 174 -6.43 0.17 16.51
N PHE A 175 -5.25 -0.36 16.73
CA PHE A 175 -4.51 -0.27 17.98
C PHE A 175 -3.29 0.62 17.76
N TYR A 176 -3.24 1.76 18.45
CA TYR A 176 -2.15 2.73 18.43
C TYR A 176 -1.90 3.24 19.84
N ASN A 177 -0.66 3.60 20.15
CA ASN A 177 -0.29 4.20 21.45
C ASN A 177 -0.83 3.42 22.66
N ASN A 178 -0.75 2.08 22.62
CA ASN A 178 -1.27 1.19 23.67
C ASN A 178 -2.78 1.25 23.91
N LYS A 179 -3.55 1.72 22.93
CA LYS A 179 -5.01 1.88 23.01
C LYS A 179 -5.68 1.31 21.76
N SER A 180 -6.81 0.64 21.97
CA SER A 180 -7.72 0.26 20.89
C SER A 180 -8.72 1.39 20.61
N TRP A 181 -8.85 1.77 19.34
CA TRP A 181 -9.74 2.82 18.86
C TRP A 181 -11.01 2.20 18.30
N LYS A 182 -12.05 2.14 19.14
CA LYS A 182 -13.34 1.49 18.85
C LYS A 182 -14.48 2.49 18.78
N ASN A 183 -15.60 2.08 18.19
CA ASN A 183 -16.84 2.87 18.09
C ASN A 183 -16.66 4.23 17.38
N MET A 184 -15.72 4.29 16.45
CA MET A 184 -15.39 5.48 15.65
C MET A 184 -15.26 5.06 14.20
N THR A 185 -15.58 5.96 13.28
CA THR A 185 -15.24 5.78 11.87
C THR A 185 -13.73 5.78 11.68
N GLU A 186 -13.23 5.18 10.60
CA GLU A 186 -11.80 5.18 10.28
C GLU A 186 -11.23 6.62 10.26
N LEU A 187 -11.96 7.58 9.69
CA LEU A 187 -11.54 8.97 9.63
C LEU A 187 -11.41 9.61 11.01
N GLU A 188 -12.37 9.36 11.90
CA GLU A 188 -12.32 9.85 13.29
C GLU A 188 -11.15 9.22 14.05
N THR A 189 -10.93 7.91 13.88
CA THR A 189 -9.79 7.18 14.47
C THR A 189 -8.45 7.75 14.00
N VAL A 190 -8.24 7.88 12.69
CA VAL A 190 -7.02 8.46 12.10
C VAL A 190 -6.82 9.89 12.59
N SER A 191 -7.88 10.69 12.66
CA SER A 191 -7.81 12.08 13.16
C SER A 191 -7.46 12.14 14.64
N ALA A 192 -7.94 11.19 15.46
CA ALA A 192 -7.64 11.14 16.87
C ALA A 192 -6.20 10.67 17.15
N ILE A 193 -5.71 9.66 16.43
CA ILE A 193 -4.31 9.23 16.48
C ILE A 193 -3.38 10.37 16.05
N TYR A 194 -3.73 11.07 14.96
CA TYR A 194 -2.95 12.21 14.48
C TYR A 194 -2.84 13.34 15.52
N LYS A 195 -3.89 13.58 16.32
CA LYS A 195 -3.82 14.57 17.41
C LYS A 195 -2.84 14.18 18.52
N GLU A 196 -2.60 12.89 18.74
CA GLU A 196 -1.70 12.41 19.79
C GLU A 196 -0.23 12.43 19.37
N CYS A 197 0.07 12.06 18.11
CA CYS A 197 1.44 11.84 17.66
C CYS A 197 1.71 12.25 16.22
N GLY A 198 0.75 12.87 15.53
CA GLY A 198 0.93 13.37 14.17
C GLY A 198 1.96 14.49 14.11
N ALA A 199 2.61 14.61 12.97
CA ALA A 199 3.53 15.70 12.66
C ALA A 199 3.21 16.31 11.29
N GLN A 200 3.69 17.51 11.06
CA GLN A 200 3.62 18.18 9.77
C GLN A 200 4.99 18.19 9.08
N GLY A 201 4.99 18.37 7.77
CA GLY A 201 6.20 18.51 6.97
C GLY A 201 6.74 17.20 6.44
N VAL A 202 6.75 17.06 5.12
CA VAL A 202 7.32 15.90 4.42
C VAL A 202 8.17 16.34 3.23
N THR A 203 9.07 15.48 2.80
CA THR A 203 9.96 15.70 1.66
C THR A 203 9.59 14.76 0.53
N ILE A 204 9.33 15.35 -0.64
CA ILE A 204 9.08 14.59 -1.87
C ILE A 204 10.17 14.91 -2.91
N GLY A 205 10.43 13.98 -3.81
CA GLY A 205 11.43 14.18 -4.87
C GLY A 205 11.81 12.91 -5.58
N GLY A 206 12.26 13.03 -6.83
CA GLY A 206 12.70 11.90 -7.63
C GLY A 206 13.57 12.30 -8.80
N THR A 207 14.55 11.46 -9.12
CA THR A 207 15.42 11.65 -10.29
C THR A 207 14.95 10.82 -11.48
N ALA A 208 15.45 11.15 -12.68
CA ALA A 208 15.20 10.35 -13.88
C ALA A 208 15.71 8.90 -13.72
N GLU A 209 16.86 8.72 -13.08
CA GLU A 209 17.44 7.40 -12.78
C GLU A 209 16.52 6.58 -11.86
N GLN A 210 16.04 7.18 -10.77
CA GLN A 210 15.14 6.52 -9.82
C GLN A 210 13.81 6.13 -10.47
N GLN A 211 13.22 7.02 -11.28
CA GLN A 211 12.01 6.71 -12.05
C GLN A 211 12.25 5.58 -13.04
N HIS A 212 13.33 5.66 -13.84
CA HIS A 212 13.65 4.65 -14.84
C HIS A 212 13.85 3.28 -14.20
N GLN A 213 14.58 3.23 -13.08
CA GLN A 213 14.79 2.01 -12.33
C GLN A 213 13.47 1.44 -11.79
N ALA A 214 12.58 2.29 -11.25
CA ALA A 214 11.26 1.88 -10.78
C ALA A 214 10.39 1.29 -11.91
N ILE A 215 10.41 1.89 -13.10
CA ILE A 215 9.71 1.38 -14.28
C ILE A 215 10.27 0.02 -14.68
N THR A 216 11.60 -0.11 -14.75
CA THR A 216 12.28 -1.37 -15.09
C THR A 216 11.94 -2.48 -14.10
N ASP A 217 11.99 -2.20 -12.80
CA ASP A 217 11.63 -3.17 -11.76
C ASP A 217 10.16 -3.58 -11.84
N THR A 218 9.26 -2.62 -12.07
CA THR A 218 7.83 -2.86 -12.26
C THR A 218 7.57 -3.82 -13.41
N VAL A 219 8.16 -3.52 -14.58
CA VAL A 219 8.00 -4.33 -15.79
C VAL A 219 8.59 -5.72 -15.58
N ASN A 220 9.79 -5.82 -15.01
CA ASN A 220 10.46 -7.10 -14.78
C ASN A 220 9.68 -7.98 -13.80
N PHE A 221 9.21 -7.40 -12.69
CA PHE A 221 8.42 -8.11 -11.69
C PHE A 221 7.15 -8.70 -12.28
N PHE A 222 6.32 -7.88 -12.94
CA PHE A 222 5.08 -8.39 -13.54
C PHE A 222 5.35 -9.30 -14.73
N LYS A 223 6.41 -9.08 -15.52
CA LYS A 223 6.78 -10.01 -16.60
C LYS A 223 7.10 -11.40 -16.06
N LYS A 224 7.89 -11.47 -15.00
CA LYS A 224 8.28 -12.71 -14.33
C LYS A 224 7.07 -13.44 -13.74
N HIS A 225 6.20 -12.72 -13.03
CA HIS A 225 5.16 -13.35 -12.21
C HIS A 225 3.79 -13.50 -12.86
N LEU A 226 3.51 -12.76 -13.94
CA LEU A 226 2.32 -12.97 -14.77
C LEU A 226 2.59 -13.87 -15.99
N ASN A 227 3.85 -14.32 -16.13
CA ASN A 227 4.28 -15.39 -17.04
C ASN A 227 3.80 -15.18 -18.48
N PHE A 228 4.35 -14.16 -19.13
CA PHE A 228 4.22 -13.97 -20.58
C PHE A 228 5.11 -15.00 -21.26
N LYS A 229 4.50 -15.99 -21.90
CA LYS A 229 5.15 -16.66 -23.03
C LYS A 229 5.07 -15.74 -24.23
#